data_AF-A0A2N1IZR6-F1
#
_entry.id   AF-A0A2N1IZR6-F1
#
_cell.length_a   1.000
_cell.length_b   1.000
_cell.length_c   1.000
_cell.angle_alpha   90.00
_cell.angle_beta   90.00
_cell.angle_gamma   90.00
#
_symmetry.space_group_name_H-M   'P 1'
#
loop_
_entity.id
_entity.type
_entity.pdbx_description
1 polymer ?
#
loop_
_entity_poly.entity_id
_entity_poly.type
_entity_poly.pdbx_seq_one_letter_code
_entity_poly.pdbx_strand_id
1 'polypeptide(L)'
;MKDLSIRLKLILIFILIKVIPLLLIAYIAFQGVVKLDEYFSSSTKQLFLENKEIISTTANKAISDSIEMLDKKSQASIERLTFEIAKNVANFLYQRDEDILFLSELNINQELLNKFYKSKQREIIVHEKYYYDERTNSWKRDKKRINKKIREEKAQLKDN
;
A
#
# COMPACT_ATOMS: atom_id res chain seq x y z
N MET A 1 65.91 38.49 51.52
CA MET A 1 65.93 39.07 50.17
C MET A 1 67.35 38.92 49.65
N LYS A 2 67.66 37.78 49.03
CA LYS A 2 69.00 37.45 48.53
C LYS A 2 69.09 37.90 47.08
N ASP A 3 70.22 38.50 46.69
CA ASP A 3 70.47 38.94 45.32
C ASP A 3 70.38 37.76 44.35
N LEU A 4 69.22 37.65 43.68
CA LEU A 4 69.07 36.73 42.55
C LEU A 4 70.14 37.07 41.51
N SER A 5 70.93 36.07 41.11
CA SER A 5 71.90 36.25 40.03
C SER A 5 71.17 36.76 38.77
N ILE A 6 71.86 37.61 38.00
CA ILE A 6 71.27 38.28 36.83
C ILE A 6 70.61 37.29 35.85
N ARG A 7 71.14 36.06 35.77
CA ARG A 7 70.60 34.97 34.95
C ARG A 7 69.21 34.55 35.40
N LEU A 8 68.97 34.46 36.71
CA LEU A 8 67.68 34.05 37.25
C LEU A 8 66.60 35.13 37.05
N LYS A 9 66.96 36.42 37.15
CA LYS A 9 66.05 37.54 36.85
C LYS A 9 65.62 37.54 35.37
N LEU A 10 66.56 37.28 34.46
CA LEU A 10 66.28 37.18 33.02
C LEU A 10 65.39 35.96 32.67
N ILE A 11 65.55 34.84 33.36
CA ILE A 11 64.67 33.67 33.18
C ILE A 11 63.25 33.98 33.67
N LEU A 12 63.12 34.65 34.82
CA LEU A 12 61.82 35.04 35.38
C LEU A 12 61.04 35.98 34.46
N ILE A 13 61.70 37.00 33.90
CA ILE A 13 61.03 37.94 32.99
C ILE A 13 60.62 37.27 31.68
N PHE A 14 61.42 36.31 31.19
CA PHE A 14 61.07 35.50 30.02
C PHE A 14 59.85 34.62 30.25
N ILE A 15 59.78 33.95 31.41
CA ILE A 15 58.62 33.13 31.79
C ILE A 15 57.37 34.00 31.90
N LEU A 16 57.48 35.16 32.54
CA LEU A 16 56.35 36.07 32.74
C LEU A 16 55.79 36.63 31.43
N ILE A 17 56.66 36.99 30.49
CA ILE A 17 56.26 37.61 29.21
C ILE A 17 55.82 36.58 28.17
N LYS A 18 56.42 35.38 28.14
CA LYS A 18 56.14 34.39 27.07
C LYS A 18 55.40 33.16 27.56
N VAL A 19 55.89 32.53 28.63
CA VAL A 19 55.39 31.21 29.05
C VAL A 19 54.00 31.34 29.67
N ILE A 20 53.78 32.33 30.54
CA ILE A 20 52.48 32.56 31.17
C ILE A 20 51.40 32.88 30.11
N PRO A 21 51.58 33.85 29.19
CA PRO A 21 50.57 34.12 28.17
C PRO A 21 50.31 32.93 27.24
N LEU A 22 51.34 32.16 26.88
CA LEU A 22 51.19 30.97 26.05
C LEU A 22 50.34 29.90 26.72
N LEU A 23 50.57 29.63 28.02
CA LEU A 23 49.77 28.68 28.80
C LEU A 23 48.31 29.15 28.94
N LEU A 24 48.09 30.46 29.07
CA LEU A 24 46.75 31.04 29.17
C LEU A 24 45.96 30.83 27.88
N ILE A 25 46.58 31.08 26.71
CA ILE A 25 45.98 30.82 25.40
C ILE A 25 45.69 29.32 25.23
N ALA A 26 46.63 28.46 25.60
CA ALA A 26 46.45 27.01 25.52
C ALA A 26 45.27 26.54 26.40
N TYR A 27 45.10 27.11 27.58
CA TYR A 27 43.98 26.81 28.47
C TYR A 27 42.63 27.25 27.87
N ILE A 28 42.55 28.46 27.31
CA ILE A 28 41.33 28.95 26.64
C ILE A 28 40.99 28.07 25.44
N ALA A 29 41.99 27.71 24.63
CA ALA A 29 41.79 26.82 23.49
C ALA A 29 41.29 25.45 23.93
N PHE A 30 41.87 24.87 24.99
CA PHE A 30 41.41 23.60 25.55
C PHE A 30 39.96 23.64 26.02
N GLN A 31 39.57 24.69 26.76
CA GLN A 31 38.18 24.88 27.19
C GLN A 31 37.23 25.09 26.01
N GLY A 32 37.68 25.78 24.97
CA GLY A 32 36.92 25.94 23.72
C GLY A 32 36.66 24.60 23.02
N VAL A 33 37.68 23.75 22.94
CA VAL A 33 37.56 22.40 22.34
C VAL A 33 36.58 21.53 23.13
N VAL A 34 36.66 21.53 24.47
CA VAL A 34 35.75 20.73 25.31
C VAL A 34 34.29 21.15 25.12
N LYS A 35 34.01 22.46 25.14
CA LYS A 35 32.65 22.97 24.94
C LYS A 35 32.13 22.71 23.52
N LEU A 36 33.01 22.79 22.53
CA LEU A 36 32.66 22.50 21.14
C LEU A 36 32.30 21.03 20.96
N ASP A 37 33.07 20.12 21.56
CA ASP A 37 32.80 18.68 21.53
C ASP A 37 31.45 18.36 22.18
N GLU A 38 31.17 18.91 23.36
CA GLU A 38 29.90 18.71 24.06
C GLU A 38 28.70 19.23 23.24
N TYR A 39 28.80 20.44 22.70
CA TYR A 39 27.78 21.02 21.83
C TYR A 39 27.58 20.18 20.57
N PHE A 40 28.67 19.85 19.88
CA PHE A 40 28.61 19.11 18.61
C PHE A 40 28.03 17.71 18.81
N SER A 41 28.46 17.00 19.84
CA SER A 41 27.95 15.67 20.20
C SER A 41 26.45 15.70 20.54
N SER A 42 26.04 16.66 21.38
CA SER A 42 24.63 16.84 21.77
C SER A 42 23.74 17.19 20.56
N SER A 43 24.13 18.20 19.78
CA SER A 43 23.38 18.63 18.60
C SER A 43 23.30 17.55 17.54
N THR A 44 24.39 16.82 17.28
CA THR A 44 24.39 15.72 16.32
C THR A 44 23.46 14.59 16.77
N LYS A 45 23.48 14.24 18.06
CA LYS A 45 22.59 13.23 18.63
C LYS A 45 21.11 13.66 18.54
N GLN A 46 20.81 14.91 18.87
CA GLN A 46 19.45 15.46 18.76
C GLN A 46 18.96 15.43 17.32
N LEU A 47 19.75 15.95 16.37
CA LEU A 47 19.40 15.94 14.94
C LEU A 47 19.19 14.52 14.42
N PHE A 48 20.01 13.56 14.85
CA PHE A 48 19.83 12.16 14.46
C PHE A 48 18.49 11.59 14.96
N LEU A 49 18.12 11.87 16.23
CA LEU A 49 16.87 11.42 16.81
C LEU A 49 15.65 12.07 16.14
N GLU A 50 15.67 13.39 15.95
CA GLU A 50 14.62 14.13 15.26
C GLU A 50 14.44 13.65 13.83
N ASN A 51 15.53 13.48 13.08
CA ASN A 51 15.45 12.97 11.71
C ASN A 51 14.90 11.54 11.66
N LYS A 52 15.31 10.67 12.59
CA LYS A 52 14.76 9.31 12.69
C LYS A 52 13.26 9.34 12.94
N GLU A 53 12.80 10.22 13.83
CA GLU A 53 11.38 10.40 14.12
C GLU A 53 10.60 10.93 12.91
N ILE A 54 11.12 11.94 12.20
CA ILE A 54 10.51 12.51 11.00
C ILE A 54 10.39 11.44 9.91
N ILE A 55 11.46 10.67 9.67
CA ILE A 55 11.45 9.58 8.66
C ILE A 55 10.42 8.54 9.04
N SER A 56 10.41 8.08 10.30
CA SER A 56 9.46 7.08 10.79
C SER A 56 8.01 7.56 10.68
N THR A 57 7.74 8.79 11.12
CA THR A 57 6.39 9.37 11.12
C THR A 57 5.89 9.62 9.70
N THR A 58 6.75 10.13 8.82
CA THR A 58 6.43 10.33 7.40
C THR A 58 6.15 9.02 6.70
N ALA A 59 6.99 7.99 6.94
CA ALA A 59 6.78 6.67 6.35
C ALA A 59 5.46 6.04 6.82
N ASN A 60 5.19 6.05 8.13
CA ASN A 60 3.96 5.52 8.69
C ASN A 60 2.73 6.25 8.16
N LYS A 61 2.79 7.59 8.05
CA LYS A 61 1.71 8.39 7.48
C LYS A 61 1.49 8.07 6.01
N ALA A 62 2.55 7.99 5.20
CA ALA A 62 2.45 7.62 3.79
C ALA A 62 1.85 6.23 3.59
N ILE A 63 2.22 5.26 4.43
CA ILE A 63 1.63 3.91 4.42
C ILE A 63 0.14 3.97 4.77
N SER A 64 -0.23 4.68 5.85
CA SER A 64 -1.62 4.85 6.27
C SER A 64 -2.48 5.50 5.19
N ASP A 65 -2.01 6.61 4.62
CA ASP A 65 -2.69 7.34 3.54
C ASP A 65 -2.84 6.44 2.30
N SER A 66 -1.82 5.63 1.99
CA SER A 66 -1.88 4.67 0.88
C SER A 66 -2.91 3.58 1.10
N ILE A 67 -2.98 3.01 2.31
CA ILE A 67 -4.00 2.00 2.67
C ILE A 67 -5.40 2.60 2.54
N GLU A 68 -5.61 3.80 3.10
CA GLU A 68 -6.92 4.48 3.03
C GLU A 68 -7.34 4.74 1.57
N MET A 69 -6.43 5.21 0.73
CA MET A 69 -6.72 5.45 -0.69
C MET A 69 -6.96 4.16 -1.48
N LEU A 70 -6.21 3.10 -1.17
CA LEU A 70 -6.42 1.78 -1.77
C LEU A 70 -7.79 1.21 -1.40
N ASP A 71 -8.19 1.31 -0.14
CA ASP A 71 -9.49 0.85 0.35
C ASP A 71 -10.63 1.62 -0.31
N LYS A 72 -10.55 2.96 -0.36
CA LYS A 72 -11.55 3.78 -1.07
C LYS A 72 -11.65 3.43 -2.54
N LYS A 73 -10.52 3.21 -3.22
CA LYS A 73 -10.51 2.80 -4.63
C LYS A 73 -11.10 1.41 -4.83
N SER A 74 -10.78 0.47 -3.94
CA SER A 74 -11.32 -0.89 -3.95
C SER A 74 -12.83 -0.87 -3.76
N GLN A 75 -13.31 -0.15 -2.74
CA GLN A 75 -14.73 0.05 -2.47
C GLN A 75 -15.46 0.63 -3.69
N ALA A 76 -14.99 1.75 -4.23
CA ALA A 76 -15.62 2.38 -5.40
C ALA A 76 -15.65 1.45 -6.62
N SER A 77 -14.59 0.66 -6.83
CA SER A 77 -14.54 -0.33 -7.90
C SER A 77 -15.57 -1.45 -7.71
N ILE A 78 -15.72 -1.96 -6.48
CA ILE A 78 -16.69 -3.02 -6.15
C ILE A 78 -18.11 -2.48 -6.26
N GLU A 79 -18.38 -1.28 -5.75
CA GLU A 79 -19.69 -0.63 -5.84
C GLU A 79 -20.11 -0.43 -7.30
N ARG A 80 -19.20 0.10 -8.13
CA ARG A 80 -19.43 0.27 -9.56
C ARG A 80 -19.72 -1.06 -10.25
N LEU A 81 -18.88 -2.07 -10.01
CA LEU A 81 -19.05 -3.39 -10.61
C LEU A 81 -20.38 -4.02 -10.19
N THR A 82 -20.72 -3.93 -8.91
CA THR A 82 -21.98 -4.47 -8.36
C THR A 82 -23.19 -3.75 -8.97
N PHE A 83 -23.12 -2.42 -9.10
CA PHE A 83 -24.17 -1.64 -9.76
C PHE A 83 -24.33 -2.02 -11.23
N GLU A 84 -23.23 -2.15 -11.99
CA GLU A 84 -23.26 -2.57 -13.39
C GLU A 84 -23.85 -3.98 -13.55
N ILE A 85 -23.49 -4.92 -12.66
CA ILE A 85 -24.07 -6.27 -12.63
C ILE A 85 -25.57 -6.20 -12.35
N ALA A 86 -25.99 -5.48 -11.30
CA ALA A 86 -27.40 -5.35 -10.94
C ALA A 86 -28.23 -4.74 -12.09
N LYS A 87 -27.69 -3.70 -12.74
CA LYS A 87 -28.31 -3.07 -13.92
C LYS A 87 -28.42 -4.05 -15.09
N ASN A 88 -27.38 -4.82 -15.38
CA ASN A 88 -27.39 -5.82 -16.45
C ASN A 88 -28.38 -6.95 -16.18
N VAL A 89 -28.49 -7.40 -14.92
CA VAL A 89 -29.49 -8.39 -14.50
C VAL A 89 -30.90 -7.83 -14.64
N ALA A 90 -31.15 -6.60 -14.18
CA ALA A 90 -32.46 -5.96 -14.33
C ALA A 90 -32.85 -5.82 -15.81
N ASN A 91 -31.94 -5.33 -16.65
CA ASN A 91 -32.17 -5.23 -18.09
C ASN A 91 -32.47 -6.60 -18.73
N PHE A 92 -31.76 -7.65 -18.30
CA PHE A 92 -32.04 -9.01 -18.76
C PHE A 92 -33.46 -9.46 -18.37
N LEU A 93 -33.87 -9.22 -17.13
CA LEU A 93 -35.22 -9.57 -16.66
C LEU A 93 -36.30 -8.82 -17.42
N TYR A 94 -36.16 -7.51 -17.62
CA TYR A 94 -37.09 -6.72 -18.45
C TYR A 94 -37.17 -7.26 -19.89
N GLN A 95 -36.03 -7.58 -20.51
CA GLN A 95 -36.03 -8.19 -21.85
C GLN A 95 -36.67 -9.57 -21.90
N ARG A 96 -36.69 -10.34 -20.79
CA ARG A 96 -37.39 -11.62 -20.72
C ARG A 96 -38.90 -11.40 -20.57
N ASP A 97 -39.31 -10.40 -19.81
CA ASP A 97 -40.71 -10.05 -19.60
C ASP A 97 -41.37 -9.64 -20.92
N GLU A 98 -40.74 -8.73 -21.67
CA GLU A 98 -41.19 -8.32 -23.01
C GLU A 98 -41.30 -9.50 -23.99
N ASP A 99 -40.32 -10.41 -23.93
CA ASP A 99 -40.30 -11.63 -24.74
C ASP A 99 -41.47 -12.59 -24.39
N ILE A 100 -41.87 -12.67 -23.11
CA ILE A 100 -43.01 -13.48 -22.64
C ILE A 100 -44.34 -12.81 -23.03
N LEU A 101 -44.45 -11.49 -22.86
CA LEU A 101 -45.62 -10.72 -23.29
C LEU A 101 -45.87 -10.91 -24.78
N PHE A 102 -44.82 -10.78 -25.61
CA PHE A 102 -44.91 -11.04 -27.05
C PHE A 102 -45.38 -12.47 -27.37
N LEU A 103 -44.87 -13.48 -26.67
CA LEU A 103 -45.33 -14.86 -26.84
C LEU A 103 -46.80 -15.06 -26.46
N SER A 104 -47.30 -14.30 -25.48
CA SER A 104 -48.69 -14.40 -25.00
C SER A 104 -49.72 -13.91 -26.02
N GLU A 105 -49.31 -13.02 -26.94
CA GLU A 105 -50.15 -12.53 -28.03
C GLU A 105 -50.26 -13.53 -29.20
N LEU A 106 -49.42 -14.56 -29.23
CA LEU A 106 -49.38 -15.57 -30.28
C LEU A 106 -50.19 -16.82 -29.91
N ASN A 107 -50.67 -17.54 -30.92
CA ASN A 107 -51.37 -18.79 -30.71
C ASN A 107 -50.37 -19.90 -30.37
N ILE A 108 -50.20 -20.18 -29.07
CA ILE A 108 -49.13 -21.02 -28.52
C ILE A 108 -49.27 -22.47 -29.01
N ASN A 109 -48.23 -22.96 -29.69
CA ASN A 109 -48.08 -24.37 -30.04
C ASN A 109 -46.63 -24.84 -29.84
N GLN A 110 -46.42 -26.16 -29.79
CA GLN A 110 -45.12 -26.74 -29.47
C GLN A 110 -44.02 -26.39 -30.49
N GLU A 111 -44.38 -26.22 -31.77
CA GLU A 111 -43.43 -25.88 -32.82
C GLU A 111 -42.94 -24.44 -32.70
N LEU A 112 -43.85 -23.51 -32.40
CA LEU A 112 -43.56 -22.10 -32.13
C LEU A 112 -42.65 -21.95 -30.91
N LEU A 113 -42.95 -22.64 -29.80
CA LEU A 113 -42.14 -22.63 -28.59
C LEU A 113 -40.71 -23.12 -28.86
N ASN A 114 -40.55 -24.21 -29.62
CA ASN A 114 -39.23 -24.71 -30.00
C ASN A 114 -38.44 -23.72 -30.87
N LYS A 115 -39.11 -23.06 -31.83
CA LYS A 115 -38.48 -22.04 -32.68
C LYS A 115 -38.05 -20.82 -31.85
N PHE A 116 -38.89 -20.38 -30.92
CA PHE A 116 -38.60 -19.26 -30.03
C PHE A 116 -37.43 -19.56 -29.07
N TYR A 117 -37.43 -20.73 -28.44
CA TYR A 117 -36.33 -21.15 -27.55
C TYR A 117 -34.99 -21.22 -28.27
N LYS A 118 -34.97 -21.68 -29.52
CA LYS A 118 -33.75 -21.74 -30.34
C LYS A 118 -33.27 -20.36 -30.81
N SER A 119 -34.18 -19.40 -31.02
CA SER A 119 -33.81 -18.06 -31.52
C SER A 119 -33.32 -17.12 -30.40
N LYS A 120 -33.72 -17.37 -29.14
CA LYS A 120 -33.40 -16.52 -27.98
C LYS A 120 -32.27 -17.11 -27.12
N GLN A 121 -31.11 -17.33 -27.73
CA GLN A 121 -29.89 -17.76 -27.03
C GLN A 121 -28.86 -16.63 -26.99
N ARG A 122 -28.09 -16.57 -25.90
CA ARG A 122 -26.98 -15.63 -25.74
C ARG A 122 -25.74 -16.39 -25.30
N GLU A 123 -24.59 -16.05 -25.88
CA GLU A 123 -23.31 -16.56 -25.41
C GLU A 123 -23.02 -16.05 -24.00
N ILE A 124 -22.69 -16.97 -23.10
CA ILE A 124 -22.25 -16.66 -21.75
C ILE A 124 -20.77 -17.01 -21.60
N ILE A 125 -20.00 -16.09 -21.01
CA ILE A 125 -18.61 -16.34 -20.68
C ILE A 125 -18.59 -17.01 -19.30
N VAL A 126 -18.28 -18.29 -19.26
CA VAL A 126 -18.10 -19.04 -18.01
C VAL A 126 -16.61 -19.01 -17.66
N HIS A 127 -16.29 -18.38 -16.53
CA HIS A 127 -14.92 -18.34 -16.02
C HIS A 127 -14.48 -19.73 -15.53
N GLU A 128 -13.23 -20.10 -15.81
CA GLU A 128 -12.65 -21.37 -15.37
C GLU A 128 -12.46 -21.39 -13.84
N LYS A 129 -12.34 -22.59 -13.26
CA LYS A 129 -12.01 -22.72 -11.84
C LYS A 129 -10.54 -22.34 -11.62
N TYR A 130 -10.29 -21.55 -10.58
CA TYR A 130 -8.95 -21.18 -10.14
C TYR A 130 -8.62 -21.87 -8.81
N TYR A 131 -7.34 -22.21 -8.63
CA TYR A 131 -6.81 -22.66 -7.34
C TYR A 131 -5.59 -21.82 -6.96
N TYR A 132 -5.39 -21.63 -5.66
CA TYR A 132 -4.24 -20.91 -5.13
C TYR A 132 -3.04 -21.87 -5.04
N ASP A 133 -1.92 -21.53 -5.67
CA ASP A 133 -0.68 -22.29 -5.59
C ASP A 133 0.26 -21.64 -4.58
N GLU A 134 0.39 -22.27 -3.40
CA GLU A 134 1.26 -21.81 -2.31
C GLU A 134 2.74 -21.80 -2.67
N ARG A 135 3.18 -22.58 -3.66
CA ARG A 135 4.61 -22.61 -4.06
C ARG A 135 5.00 -21.40 -4.88
N THR A 136 4.07 -20.87 -5.67
CA THR A 136 4.31 -19.73 -6.56
C THR A 136 3.56 -18.48 -6.12
N ASN A 137 2.93 -18.48 -4.94
CA ASN A 137 2.07 -17.41 -4.40
C ASN A 137 1.16 -16.78 -5.45
N SER A 138 0.55 -17.61 -6.30
CA SER A 138 -0.22 -17.13 -7.44
C SER A 138 -1.42 -18.02 -7.75
N TRP A 139 -2.48 -17.40 -8.24
CA TRP A 139 -3.69 -18.10 -8.72
C TRP A 139 -3.42 -18.74 -10.07
N LYS A 140 -3.64 -20.06 -10.18
CA LYS A 140 -3.51 -20.81 -11.42
C LYS A 140 -4.87 -21.35 -11.87
N ARG A 141 -5.04 -21.42 -13.19
CA ARG A 141 -6.21 -22.02 -13.82
C ARG A 141 -6.16 -23.53 -13.65
N ASP A 142 -7.26 -24.13 -13.21
CA ASP A 142 -7.42 -25.58 -13.20
C ASP A 142 -7.58 -26.06 -14.66
N LYS A 143 -6.48 -26.50 -15.27
CA LYS A 143 -6.44 -26.95 -16.69
C LYS A 143 -7.17 -28.28 -16.93
N LYS A 144 -7.84 -28.87 -15.94
CA LYS A 144 -8.70 -30.03 -16.19
C LYS A 144 -9.86 -29.58 -17.09
N ARG A 145 -9.78 -29.90 -18.38
CA ARG A 145 -10.88 -29.80 -19.35
C ARG A 145 -12.12 -30.44 -18.73
N ILE A 146 -13.00 -29.62 -18.17
CA ILE A 146 -14.35 -30.08 -17.83
C ILE A 146 -15.06 -30.16 -19.18
N ASN A 147 -15.04 -31.33 -19.81
CA ASN A 147 -16.06 -31.72 -20.79
C ASN A 147 -17.39 -31.76 -20.05
N LYS A 148 -17.95 -30.58 -19.72
CA LYS A 148 -19.27 -30.48 -19.14
C LYS A 148 -20.23 -30.70 -20.30
N LYS A 149 -20.54 -31.97 -20.60
CA LYS A 149 -21.80 -32.29 -21.26
C LYS A 149 -22.85 -31.55 -20.45
N ILE A 150 -23.56 -30.63 -21.10
CA ILE A 150 -24.75 -29.99 -20.55
C ILE A 150 -25.61 -31.16 -20.05
N ARG A 151 -25.72 -31.32 -18.73
CA ARG A 151 -26.67 -32.29 -18.19
C ARG A 151 -28.03 -31.69 -18.45
N GLU A 152 -28.79 -32.30 -19.34
CA GLU A 152 -30.23 -32.09 -19.45
C GLU A 152 -30.87 -32.65 -18.16
N GLU A 153 -30.74 -31.93 -17.05
CA GLU A 153 -31.53 -32.22 -15.86
C GLU A 153 -32.95 -31.76 -16.16
N LYS A 154 -33.79 -32.70 -16.63
CA LYS A 154 -35.23 -32.50 -16.70
C LYS A 154 -35.71 -32.23 -15.27
N ALA A 155 -36.18 -31.02 -15.01
CA ALA A 155 -36.81 -30.67 -13.75
C ALA A 155 -37.97 -31.63 -13.50
N GLN A 156 -37.86 -32.47 -12.48
CA GLN A 156 -38.99 -33.24 -11.95
C GLN A 156 -39.79 -32.31 -11.05
N LEU A 157 -40.62 -31.46 -11.65
CA LEU A 157 -41.71 -30.82 -10.92
C LEU A 157 -42.77 -31.89 -10.71
N LYS A 158 -42.96 -32.34 -9.46
CA LYS A 158 -44.17 -33.04 -9.06
C LYS A 158 -45.25 -31.97 -8.88
N ASP A 159 -46.30 -32.04 -9.68
CA ASP A 159 -47.54 -31.31 -9.40
C ASP A 159 -48.09 -31.77 -8.04
N ASN A 160 -48.36 -30.80 -7.18
CA ASN A 160 -49.18 -30.95 -5.98
C ASN A 160 -50.59 -30.44 -6.27
#